data_AF-A0A4J2ARP0-F1
#
_entry.id   AF-A0A4J2ARP0-F1
#
_cell.length_a   1.000
_cell.length_b   1.000
_cell.length_c   1.000
_cell.angle_alpha   90.00
_cell.angle_beta   90.00
_cell.angle_gamma   90.00
#
_symmetry.space_group_name_H-M   'P 1'
#
loop_
_entity.id
_entity.type
_entity.pdbx_description
1 polymer ?
#
loop_
_entity_poly.entity_id
_entity_poly.type
_entity_poly.pdbx_seq_one_letter_code
_entity_poly.pdbx_strand_id
1 'polypeptide(L)'
;MRISPCAWIMDCGFYAKTGMWPSSRGLTSLSAEVTHNHPEGVKGAMATADAIFLCRFYFGGYCREYEQSINDNPTECKRRIKDYIEKEYDYNLSQTLDEIRPNYRFNETCQETVPQAIIAFLESRDFEDAIRNAISLGGDSDTLAAITCSIAEAAYGIPDWIKDKAYSYLDEPLKDVVRRWENRIKAY
;
A
#
# COMPACT_ATOMS: atom_id res chain seq x y z
N MET A 1 0.12 -7.75 -5.36
CA MET A 1 1.40 -7.05 -5.59
C MET A 1 1.38 -5.89 -6.60
N ARG A 2 0.68 -5.93 -7.74
CA ARG A 2 0.86 -4.93 -8.83
C ARG A 2 -0.16 -3.78 -8.90
N ILE A 3 -0.82 -3.47 -7.79
CA ILE A 3 -2.02 -2.61 -7.79
C ILE A 3 -1.76 -1.17 -7.35
N SER A 4 -0.55 -0.88 -6.86
CA SER A 4 -0.14 0.44 -6.38
C SER A 4 -0.49 1.58 -7.36
N PRO A 5 -0.26 1.46 -8.69
CA PRO A 5 -0.65 2.49 -9.64
C PRO A 5 -2.12 2.90 -9.60
N CYS A 6 -3.04 1.95 -9.35
CA CYS A 6 -4.47 2.23 -9.26
C CYS A 6 -4.81 3.11 -8.07
N ALA A 7 -4.08 2.98 -6.95
CA ALA A 7 -4.27 3.81 -5.76
C ALA A 7 -3.69 5.23 -5.90
N TRP A 8 -2.57 5.38 -6.62
CA TRP A 8 -1.94 6.67 -6.85
C TRP A 8 -2.74 7.61 -7.75
N ILE A 9 -3.52 7.07 -8.69
CA ILE A 9 -4.40 7.87 -9.56
C ILE A 9 -5.76 8.20 -8.93
N MET A 10 -6.04 7.70 -7.73
CA MET A 10 -7.26 8.09 -6.99
C MET A 10 -7.08 9.51 -6.43
N ASP A 11 -8.09 10.35 -6.65
CA ASP A 11 -8.09 11.75 -6.23
C ASP A 11 -8.48 11.87 -4.75
N CYS A 12 -7.48 12.07 -3.88
CA CYS A 12 -7.69 12.32 -2.46
C CYS A 12 -8.50 13.60 -2.18
N GLY A 13 -8.45 14.60 -3.07
CA GLY A 13 -9.20 15.84 -2.92
C GLY A 13 -10.66 15.72 -3.30
N PHE A 14 -11.02 14.83 -4.22
CA PHE A 14 -12.40 14.43 -4.42
C PHE A 14 -12.97 13.78 -3.16
N TYR A 15 -12.22 12.83 -2.58
CA TYR A 15 -12.62 12.16 -1.34
C TYR A 15 -12.75 13.16 -0.17
N ALA A 16 -11.79 14.07 0.00
CA ALA A 16 -11.82 15.09 1.04
C ALA A 16 -13.08 15.97 1.00
N LYS A 17 -13.53 16.37 -0.20
CA LYS A 17 -14.67 17.29 -0.37
C LYS A 17 -16.02 16.60 -0.24
N THR A 18 -16.11 15.34 -0.64
CA THR A 18 -17.38 14.65 -0.84
C THR A 18 -17.62 13.53 0.16
N GLY A 19 -16.57 13.02 0.80
CA GLY A 19 -16.61 11.78 1.57
C GLY A 19 -16.81 10.53 0.71
N MET A 20 -16.77 10.66 -0.62
CA MET A 20 -17.03 9.57 -1.57
C MET A 20 -15.74 9.08 -2.20
N TRP A 21 -15.64 7.76 -2.38
CA TRP A 21 -14.54 7.14 -3.11
C TRP A 21 -14.47 7.64 -4.57
N PRO A 22 -13.29 7.99 -5.09
CA PRO A 22 -13.12 8.33 -6.50
C PRO A 22 -13.56 7.18 -7.40
N SER A 23 -14.21 7.49 -8.53
CA SER A 23 -14.64 6.47 -9.50
C SER A 23 -13.47 5.63 -10.05
N SER A 24 -12.27 6.22 -10.08
CA SER A 24 -11.03 5.51 -10.44
C SER A 24 -10.66 4.36 -9.49
N ARG A 25 -11.29 4.27 -8.30
CA ARG A 25 -11.18 3.08 -7.43
C ARG A 25 -11.56 1.79 -8.16
N GLY A 26 -12.53 1.85 -9.09
CA GLY A 26 -12.95 0.68 -9.89
C GLY A 26 -11.87 0.15 -10.83
N LEU A 27 -10.83 0.93 -11.15
CA LEU A 27 -9.71 0.46 -11.98
C LEU A 27 -8.91 -0.64 -11.29
N THR A 28 -8.96 -0.71 -9.96
CA THR A 28 -8.33 -1.73 -9.15
C THR A 28 -8.90 -3.12 -9.45
N SER A 29 -10.22 -3.28 -9.41
CA SER A 29 -10.85 -4.58 -9.72
C SER A 29 -10.61 -4.96 -11.18
N LEU A 30 -10.83 -4.01 -12.11
CA LEU A 30 -10.59 -4.21 -13.54
C LEU A 30 -9.15 -4.68 -13.84
N SER A 31 -8.14 -4.13 -13.14
CA SER A 31 -6.75 -4.55 -13.30
C SER A 31 -6.47 -5.94 -12.71
N ALA A 32 -7.08 -6.25 -11.57
CA ALA A 32 -6.92 -7.54 -10.90
C ALA A 32 -7.53 -8.70 -11.72
N GLU A 33 -8.76 -8.50 -12.20
CA GLU A 33 -9.59 -9.51 -12.89
C GLU A 33 -8.93 -10.06 -14.17
N VAL A 34 -8.01 -9.32 -14.80
CA VAL A 34 -7.27 -9.78 -15.99
C VAL A 34 -6.54 -11.11 -15.75
N THR A 35 -6.05 -11.35 -14.53
CA THR A 35 -5.34 -12.60 -14.19
C THR A 35 -5.80 -13.25 -12.90
N HIS A 36 -6.55 -12.54 -12.05
CA HIS A 36 -7.01 -12.99 -10.74
C HIS A 36 -8.50 -12.65 -10.57
N ASN A 37 -9.36 -13.31 -11.37
CA ASN A 37 -10.82 -13.13 -11.36
C ASN A 37 -11.54 -13.99 -10.29
N HIS A 38 -10.80 -14.49 -9.30
CA HIS A 38 -11.40 -15.10 -8.12
C HIS A 38 -11.79 -14.00 -7.13
N PRO A 39 -12.95 -14.05 -6.45
CA PRO A 39 -13.39 -13.01 -5.51
C PRO A 39 -12.31 -12.63 -4.49
N GLU A 40 -11.61 -13.61 -3.93
CA GLU A 40 -10.54 -13.38 -2.96
C GLU A 40 -9.31 -12.68 -3.55
N GLY A 41 -9.01 -12.92 -4.83
CA GLY A 41 -7.92 -12.24 -5.54
C GLY A 41 -8.24 -10.77 -5.78
N VAL A 42 -9.47 -10.47 -6.20
CA VAL A 42 -9.97 -9.09 -6.35
C VAL A 42 -10.03 -8.40 -4.99
N LYS A 43 -10.56 -9.07 -3.97
CA LYS A 43 -10.62 -8.59 -2.58
C LYS A 43 -9.24 -8.16 -2.07
N GLY A 44 -8.21 -9.00 -2.23
CA GLY A 44 -6.85 -8.67 -1.81
C GLY A 44 -6.25 -7.48 -2.57
N ALA A 45 -6.54 -7.36 -3.86
CA ALA A 45 -6.13 -6.21 -4.67
C ALA A 45 -6.83 -4.91 -4.22
N MET A 46 -8.14 -4.97 -3.97
CA MET A 46 -8.94 -3.86 -3.46
C MET A 46 -8.45 -3.39 -2.09
N ALA A 47 -8.25 -4.31 -1.14
CA ALA A 47 -7.73 -3.98 0.19
C ALA A 47 -6.33 -3.34 0.13
N THR A 48 -5.45 -3.85 -0.73
CA THR A 48 -4.12 -3.25 -0.93
C THR A 48 -4.23 -1.84 -1.48
N ALA A 49 -5.04 -1.61 -2.52
CA ALA A 49 -5.18 -0.30 -3.14
C ALA A 49 -5.81 0.73 -2.18
N ASP A 50 -6.82 0.31 -1.42
CA ASP A 50 -7.46 1.17 -0.43
C ASP A 50 -6.51 1.51 0.72
N ALA A 51 -5.69 0.55 1.20
CA ALA A 51 -4.68 0.83 2.22
C ALA A 51 -3.67 1.88 1.74
N ILE A 52 -3.20 1.78 0.50
CA ILE A 52 -2.30 2.78 -0.11
C ILE A 52 -3.01 4.15 -0.21
N PHE A 53 -4.24 4.18 -0.70
CA PHE A 53 -5.00 5.43 -0.81
C PHE A 53 -5.21 6.11 0.54
N LEU A 54 -5.62 5.35 1.55
CA LEU A 54 -5.85 5.87 2.89
C LEU A 54 -4.55 6.33 3.55
N CYS A 55 -3.42 5.69 3.26
CA CYS A 55 -2.11 6.20 3.68
C CYS A 55 -1.83 7.57 3.06
N ARG A 56 -1.99 7.71 1.72
CA ARG A 56 -1.86 9.02 1.05
C ARG A 56 -2.77 10.07 1.66
N PHE A 57 -3.99 9.69 2.03
CA PHE A 57 -4.97 10.60 2.60
C PHE A 57 -4.65 11.01 4.05
N TYR A 58 -4.36 10.05 4.94
CA TYR A 58 -4.21 10.31 6.38
C TYR A 58 -2.81 10.73 6.82
N PHE A 59 -1.74 10.33 6.11
CA PHE A 59 -0.35 10.65 6.48
C PHE A 59 0.17 11.95 5.84
N GLY A 60 -0.74 12.79 5.32
CA GLY A 60 -0.37 14.09 4.78
C GLY A 60 0.07 14.11 3.32
N GLY A 61 -0.11 13.00 2.58
CA GLY A 61 0.07 12.96 1.12
C GLY A 61 -0.99 13.77 0.35
N TYR A 62 -2.09 14.15 1.00
CA TYR A 62 -3.05 15.13 0.50
C TYR A 62 -2.94 16.45 1.29
N CYS A 63 -2.46 17.49 0.61
CA CYS A 63 -2.67 18.88 0.97
C CYS A 63 -2.85 19.69 -0.31
N ARG A 64 -3.81 20.62 -0.33
CA ARG A 64 -3.82 21.65 -1.37
C ARG A 64 -2.70 22.64 -1.08
N GLU A 65 -2.29 23.39 -2.10
CA GLU A 65 -1.28 24.46 -2.01
C GLU A 65 -1.53 25.46 -0.86
N TYR A 66 -2.79 25.58 -0.38
CA TYR A 66 -3.21 26.46 0.71
C TYR A 66 -3.82 25.74 1.93
N GLU A 67 -3.82 24.40 1.97
CA GLU A 67 -4.37 23.62 3.09
C GLU A 67 -3.23 22.97 3.88
N GLN A 68 -3.37 22.92 5.21
CA GLN A 68 -2.48 22.11 6.02
C GLN A 68 -2.73 20.64 5.70
N SER A 69 -1.66 19.86 5.53
CA SER A 69 -1.76 18.41 5.44
C SER A 69 -2.55 17.86 6.61
N ILE A 70 -3.32 16.81 6.38
CA ILE A 70 -3.83 15.98 7.48
C ILE A 70 -2.60 15.34 8.14
N ASN A 71 -2.01 16.03 9.11
CA ASN A 71 -0.90 15.54 9.93
C ASN A 71 -1.50 14.94 11.20
N ASP A 72 -2.41 13.99 10.99
CA ASP A 72 -2.98 13.23 12.08
C ASP A 72 -1.86 12.39 12.72
N ASN A 73 -1.99 12.13 14.02
CA ASN A 73 -1.06 11.27 14.75
C ASN A 73 -0.90 9.92 14.01
N PRO A 74 0.32 9.48 13.62
CA PRO A 74 0.55 8.22 12.91
C PRO A 74 -0.17 7.00 13.49
N THR A 75 -0.30 6.93 14.82
CA THR A 75 -1.05 5.87 15.50
C THR A 75 -2.53 5.90 15.15
N GLU A 76 -3.14 7.09 15.13
CA GLU A 76 -4.55 7.27 14.77
C GLU A 76 -4.79 7.01 13.29
N CYS A 77 -3.88 7.45 12.41
CA CYS A 77 -3.95 7.16 10.98
C CYS A 77 -3.98 5.64 10.73
N LYS A 78 -3.06 4.90 11.35
CA LYS A 78 -3.00 3.44 11.27
C LYS A 78 -4.23 2.77 11.83
N ARG A 79 -4.76 3.26 12.95
CA ARG A 79 -6.00 2.75 13.56
C ARG A 79 -7.17 2.89 12.58
N ARG A 80 -7.33 4.05 11.94
CA ARG A 80 -8.41 4.26 10.93
C ARG A 80 -8.27 3.38 9.71
N ILE A 81 -7.03 3.19 9.21
CA ILE A 81 -6.75 2.27 8.10
C ILE A 81 -7.10 0.83 8.50
N LYS A 82 -6.65 0.38 9.67
CA LYS A 82 -6.96 -0.94 10.23
C LYS A 82 -8.48 -1.15 10.30
N ASP A 83 -9.19 -0.25 10.99
CA ASP A 83 -10.64 -0.34 11.18
C ASP A 83 -11.38 -0.41 9.83
N TYR A 84 -10.98 0.40 8.86
CA TYR A 84 -11.58 0.38 7.53
C TYR A 84 -11.35 -0.96 6.82
N ILE A 85 -10.11 -1.46 6.82
CA ILE A 85 -9.77 -2.70 6.13
C ILE A 85 -10.44 -3.91 6.79
N GLU A 86 -10.44 -3.99 8.13
CA GLU A 86 -11.13 -5.07 8.85
C GLU A 86 -12.63 -5.05 8.55
N LYS A 87 -13.25 -3.86 8.55
CA LYS A 87 -14.69 -3.71 8.29
C LYS A 87 -15.09 -4.02 6.84
N GLU A 88 -14.34 -3.51 5.86
CA GLU A 88 -14.68 -3.61 4.45
C GLU A 88 -14.33 -4.99 3.88
N TYR A 89 -13.24 -5.60 4.36
CA TYR A 89 -12.68 -6.81 3.78
C TYR A 89 -12.68 -8.00 4.74
N ASP A 90 -13.18 -7.88 5.97
CA ASP A 90 -13.23 -8.99 6.93
C ASP A 90 -11.85 -9.67 7.13
N TYR A 91 -10.78 -8.88 7.04
CA TYR A 91 -9.44 -9.33 7.36
C TYR A 91 -9.20 -9.21 8.85
N ASN A 92 -8.53 -10.20 9.44
CA ASN A 92 -8.04 -10.09 10.81
C ASN A 92 -6.67 -9.41 10.79
N LEU A 93 -6.61 -8.17 11.29
CA LEU A 93 -5.37 -7.39 11.40
C LEU A 93 -4.94 -7.19 12.85
N SER A 94 -5.48 -8.00 13.77
CA SER A 94 -5.27 -7.84 15.22
C SER A 94 -4.08 -8.63 15.76
N GLN A 95 -3.47 -9.49 14.93
CA GLN A 95 -2.24 -10.19 15.29
C GLN A 95 -1.04 -9.24 15.24
N THR A 96 -0.06 -9.53 16.08
CA THR A 96 1.26 -8.90 16.05
C THR A 96 2.25 -9.68 15.18
N LEU A 97 3.29 -9.02 14.68
CA LEU A 97 4.38 -9.64 13.93
C LEU A 97 5.06 -10.75 14.75
N ASP A 98 5.20 -10.57 16.07
CA ASP A 98 5.76 -11.58 16.96
C ASP A 98 4.89 -12.85 17.05
N GLU A 99 3.56 -12.71 16.96
CA GLU A 99 2.65 -13.86 16.90
C GLU A 99 2.67 -14.55 15.54
N ILE A 100 2.96 -13.81 14.46
CA ILE A 100 2.96 -14.33 13.08
C ILE A 100 4.25 -15.08 12.75
N ARG A 101 5.42 -14.50 13.10
CA ARG A 101 6.77 -15.01 12.75
C ARG A 101 6.99 -16.52 12.99
N PRO A 102 6.56 -17.12 14.13
CA PRO A 102 6.85 -18.52 14.41
C PRO A 102 6.20 -19.48 13.41
N ASN A 103 5.00 -19.14 12.92
CA ASN A 103 4.13 -20.05 12.19
C ASN A 103 3.96 -19.68 10.71
N TYR A 104 4.29 -18.45 10.32
CA TYR A 104 4.19 -18.05 8.91
C TYR A 104 5.19 -18.80 8.05
N ARG A 105 4.69 -19.38 6.97
CA ARG A 105 5.45 -20.18 5.98
C ARG A 105 5.07 -19.70 4.59
N PHE A 106 5.83 -20.13 3.59
CA PHE A 106 5.56 -19.78 2.20
C PHE A 106 4.12 -20.10 1.81
N ASN A 107 3.41 -19.09 1.32
CA ASN A 107 2.02 -19.17 0.89
C ASN A 107 1.79 -18.13 -0.22
N GLU A 108 1.30 -18.61 -1.36
CA GLU A 108 1.02 -17.81 -2.56
C GLU A 108 -0.40 -17.22 -2.59
N THR A 109 -1.25 -17.57 -1.63
CA THR A 109 -2.65 -17.10 -1.59
C THR A 109 -2.74 -15.66 -1.07
N CYS A 110 -3.54 -14.84 -1.74
CA CYS A 110 -3.77 -13.46 -1.32
C CYS A 110 -4.35 -13.34 0.10
N GLN A 111 -5.12 -14.34 0.54
CA GLN A 111 -5.79 -14.37 1.84
C GLN A 111 -4.79 -14.45 2.99
N GLU A 112 -3.66 -15.10 2.77
CA GLU A 112 -2.63 -15.33 3.77
C GLU A 112 -1.45 -14.36 3.58
N THR A 113 -1.36 -13.65 2.45
CA THR A 113 -0.27 -12.68 2.19
C THR A 113 -0.71 -11.23 2.41
N VAL A 114 -1.91 -10.84 1.98
CA VAL A 114 -2.35 -9.43 2.07
C VAL A 114 -2.53 -8.96 3.52
N PRO A 115 -3.21 -9.70 4.42
CA PRO A 115 -3.34 -9.27 5.82
C PRO A 115 -1.97 -9.10 6.50
N GLN A 116 -1.05 -10.03 6.25
CA GLN A 116 0.30 -10.00 6.85
C GLN A 116 1.12 -8.82 6.32
N ALA A 117 0.98 -8.49 5.03
CA ALA A 117 1.62 -7.31 4.45
C ALA A 117 1.12 -6.01 5.10
N ILE A 118 -0.19 -5.93 5.35
CA ILE A 118 -0.82 -4.79 6.00
C ILE A 118 -0.39 -4.71 7.47
N ILE A 119 -0.35 -5.82 8.21
CA ILE A 119 0.14 -5.86 9.60
C ILE A 119 1.60 -5.39 9.68
N ALA A 120 2.47 -5.85 8.77
CA ALA A 120 3.87 -5.40 8.70
C ALA A 120 4.00 -3.88 8.52
N PHE A 121 3.10 -3.26 7.75
CA PHE A 121 3.01 -1.80 7.68
C PHE A 121 2.45 -1.20 8.98
N LEU A 122 1.35 -1.73 9.52
CA LEU A 122 0.71 -1.20 10.73
C LEU A 122 1.68 -1.17 11.92
N GLU A 123 2.59 -2.13 12.04
CA GLU A 123 3.61 -2.16 13.10
C GLU A 123 4.92 -1.44 12.77
N SER A 124 5.08 -0.92 11.55
CA SER A 124 6.30 -0.18 11.17
C SER A 124 6.35 1.24 11.74
N ARG A 125 7.54 1.83 11.78
CA ARG A 125 7.73 3.25 12.16
C ARG A 125 8.12 4.13 10.98
N ASP A 126 8.76 3.54 9.98
CA ASP A 126 9.19 4.18 8.76
C ASP A 126 9.28 3.13 7.63
N PHE A 127 9.68 3.58 6.43
CA PHE A 127 9.79 2.72 5.26
C PHE A 127 10.79 1.57 5.44
N GLU A 128 11.94 1.82 6.07
CA GLU A 128 12.97 0.79 6.27
C GLU A 128 12.51 -0.26 7.30
N ASP A 129 11.86 0.19 8.37
CA ASP A 129 11.24 -0.68 9.37
C ASP A 129 10.14 -1.54 8.73
N ALA A 130 9.33 -0.98 7.83
CA ALA A 130 8.27 -1.70 7.11
C ALA A 130 8.82 -2.82 6.21
N ILE A 131 9.86 -2.53 5.40
CA ILE A 131 10.48 -3.56 4.55
C ILE A 131 11.16 -4.65 5.40
N ARG A 132 11.82 -4.28 6.51
CA ARG A 132 12.44 -5.23 7.44
C ARG A 132 11.40 -6.11 8.12
N ASN A 133 10.27 -5.54 8.54
CA ASN A 133 9.15 -6.27 9.11
C ASN A 133 8.62 -7.32 8.13
N ALA A 134 8.33 -6.93 6.88
CA ALA A 134 7.88 -7.84 5.84
C ALA A 134 8.90 -8.98 5.62
N ILE A 135 10.18 -8.65 5.39
CA ILE A 135 11.22 -9.67 5.17
C ILE A 135 11.35 -10.60 6.39
N SER A 136 11.19 -10.08 7.62
CA SER A 136 11.30 -10.88 8.84
C SER A 136 10.22 -11.93 9.00
N LEU A 137 9.06 -11.77 8.34
CA LEU A 137 8.01 -12.79 8.34
C LEU A 137 8.38 -14.00 7.48
N GLY A 138 9.26 -13.83 6.49
CA GLY A 138 9.61 -14.86 5.52
C GLY A 138 8.48 -15.14 4.53
N GLY A 139 8.29 -16.42 4.17
CA GLY A 139 7.27 -16.83 3.20
C GLY A 139 7.53 -16.31 1.79
N ASP A 140 6.47 -15.83 1.12
CA ASP A 140 6.55 -15.17 -0.21
C ASP A 140 7.03 -13.73 -0.06
N SER A 141 8.27 -13.60 0.42
CA SER A 141 8.81 -12.36 0.99
C SER A 141 8.89 -11.21 -0.02
N ASP A 142 9.06 -11.50 -1.31
CA ASP A 142 9.06 -10.50 -2.38
C ASP A 142 7.65 -9.93 -2.62
N THR A 143 6.61 -10.77 -2.72
CA THR A 143 5.22 -10.31 -2.81
C THR A 143 4.80 -9.53 -1.57
N LEU A 144 5.12 -10.08 -0.40
CA LEU A 144 4.82 -9.47 0.90
C LEU A 144 5.48 -8.09 1.02
N ALA A 145 6.79 -8.01 0.78
CA ALA A 145 7.53 -6.75 0.83
C ALA A 145 7.04 -5.75 -0.23
N ALA A 146 6.71 -6.20 -1.46
CA ALA A 146 6.19 -5.32 -2.50
C ALA A 146 4.86 -4.66 -2.08
N ILE A 147 3.97 -5.41 -1.41
CA ILE A 147 2.71 -4.87 -0.89
C ILE A 147 2.97 -3.93 0.29
N THR A 148 3.70 -4.39 1.31
CA THR A 148 4.01 -3.59 2.51
C THR A 148 4.70 -2.28 2.15
N CYS A 149 5.70 -2.33 1.27
CA CYS A 149 6.45 -1.14 0.86
C CYS A 149 5.61 -0.18 0.01
N SER A 150 4.66 -0.68 -0.81
CA SER A 150 3.73 0.19 -1.54
C SER A 150 2.83 0.99 -0.60
N ILE A 151 2.39 0.37 0.51
CA ILE A 151 1.61 1.03 1.56
C ILE A 151 2.50 2.01 2.35
N ALA A 152 3.71 1.57 2.73
CA ALA A 152 4.66 2.38 3.48
C ALA A 152 5.15 3.61 2.70
N GLU A 153 5.37 3.50 1.39
CA GLU A 153 5.71 4.63 0.51
C GLU A 153 4.66 5.73 0.61
N ALA A 154 3.38 5.35 0.56
CA ALA A 154 2.27 6.30 0.65
C ALA A 154 2.19 7.01 2.02
N ALA A 155 2.70 6.39 3.08
CA ALA A 155 2.68 6.94 4.43
C ALA A 155 3.96 7.75 4.78
N TYR A 156 5.12 7.30 4.32
CA TYR A 156 6.42 7.76 4.79
C TYR A 156 7.32 8.33 3.68
N GLY A 157 6.97 8.10 2.42
CA GLY A 157 7.91 8.20 1.30
C GLY A 157 8.98 7.10 1.36
N ILE A 158 9.87 7.11 0.37
CA ILE A 158 11.02 6.19 0.31
C ILE A 158 12.29 7.01 0.56
N PRO A 159 13.20 6.56 1.46
CA PRO A 159 14.53 7.16 1.61
C PRO A 159 15.31 7.17 0.29
N ASP A 160 15.95 8.28 -0.04
CA ASP A 160 16.60 8.44 -1.36
C ASP A 160 17.69 7.40 -1.61
N TRP A 161 18.46 7.01 -0.58
CA TRP A 161 19.46 5.96 -0.73
C TRP A 161 18.86 4.59 -1.11
N ILE A 162 17.62 4.29 -0.68
CA ILE A 162 16.89 3.08 -1.09
C ILE A 162 16.42 3.23 -2.55
N LYS A 163 15.87 4.40 -2.92
CA LYS A 163 15.47 4.68 -4.31
C LYS A 163 16.65 4.55 -5.26
N ASP A 164 17.76 5.22 -4.95
CA ASP A 164 18.98 5.22 -5.77
C ASP A 164 19.52 3.80 -5.93
N LYS A 165 19.52 3.03 -4.84
CA LYS A 165 19.98 1.64 -4.90
C LYS A 165 19.04 0.77 -5.73
N ALA A 166 17.72 0.88 -5.55
CA ALA A 166 16.74 0.15 -6.36
C ALA A 166 16.84 0.54 -7.84
N TYR A 167 16.95 1.83 -8.14
CA TYR A 167 17.10 2.36 -9.48
C TYR A 167 18.38 1.86 -10.17
N SER A 168 19.45 1.64 -9.41
CA SER A 168 20.71 1.08 -9.95
C SER A 168 20.57 -0.36 -10.46
N TYR A 169 19.57 -1.12 -9.98
CA TYR A 169 19.30 -2.48 -10.45
C TYR A 169 18.49 -2.53 -11.75
N LEU A 170 17.84 -1.42 -12.13
CA LEU A 170 16.96 -1.36 -13.30
C LEU A 170 17.76 -1.14 -14.59
N ASP A 171 17.34 -1.81 -15.65
CA ASP A 171 17.77 -1.52 -17.02
C ASP A 171 17.06 -0.27 -17.56
N GLU A 172 17.53 0.24 -18.70
CA GLU A 172 16.99 1.49 -19.26
C GLU A 172 15.49 1.44 -19.60
N PRO A 173 14.94 0.33 -20.15
CA PRO A 173 13.50 0.19 -20.33
C PRO A 173 12.68 0.33 -19.04
N LEU A 174 13.10 -0.30 -17.94
CA LEU A 174 12.40 -0.17 -16.66
C LEU A 174 12.56 1.23 -16.07
N LYS A 175 13.75 1.84 -16.20
CA LYS A 175 13.99 3.24 -15.80
C LYS A 175 13.07 4.21 -16.54
N ASP A 176 12.83 3.99 -17.82
CA ASP A 176 11.89 4.79 -18.60
C ASP A 176 10.45 4.69 -18.07
N VAL A 177 10.00 3.47 -17.76
CA VAL A 177 8.68 3.24 -17.15
C VAL A 177 8.54 4.02 -15.84
N VAL A 178 9.56 3.96 -14.96
CA VAL A 178 9.57 4.69 -13.69
C VAL A 178 9.51 6.20 -13.92
N ARG A 179 10.35 6.76 -14.80
CA ARG A 179 10.34 8.21 -15.09
C ARG A 179 8.99 8.69 -15.65
N ARG A 180 8.39 7.93 -16.57
CA ARG A 180 7.06 8.25 -17.13
C ARG A 180 5.98 8.19 -16.05
N TRP A 181 6.06 7.21 -15.15
CA TRP A 181 5.14 7.08 -14.03
C TRP A 181 5.27 8.25 -13.05
N GLU A 182 6.48 8.60 -12.63
CA GLU A 182 6.73 9.75 -11.74
C GLU A 182 6.22 11.06 -12.33
N ASN A 183 6.44 11.29 -13.61
CA ASN A 183 5.93 12.47 -14.31
C ASN A 183 4.39 12.47 -14.38
N ARG A 184 3.77 11.29 -14.51
CA ARG A 184 2.31 11.16 -14.54
C ARG A 184 1.70 11.53 -13.19
N ILE A 185 2.24 11.01 -12.08
CA ILE A 185 1.67 11.24 -10.74
C ILE A 185 1.93 12.65 -10.21
N LYS A 186 3.00 13.33 -10.63
CA LYS A 186 3.25 14.75 -10.30
C LYS A 186 2.27 15.71 -10.97
N ALA A 187 1.61 15.27 -12.04
CA ALA A 187 0.64 16.08 -12.78
C ALA A 187 -0.78 16.00 -12.20
N TYR A 188 -0.98 15.17 -11.16
CA TYR A 188 -2.24 15.02 -10.40
C TYR A 188 -2.09 15.62 -9.01
#